data_AF-A0A452YGN8-F1
#
_entry.id   AF-A0A452YGN8-F1
#
_cell.length_a   1.000
_cell.length_b   1.000
_cell.length_c   1.000
_cell.angle_alpha   90.00
_cell.angle_beta   90.00
_cell.angle_gamma   90.00
#
_symmetry.space_group_name_H-M   'P 1'
#
loop_
_entity.id
_entity.type
_entity.pdbx_description
1 polymer ?
#
loop_
_entity_poly.entity_id
_entity_poly.type
_entity_poly.pdbx_seq_one_letter_code
_entity_poly.pdbx_strand_id
1 'polypeptide(L)'
;VDSSTGEAEDDGVEDEYQLEDFEIISADYMLKVGVSNFRNAWESMDPESERVDEYGLGVRESLAEAVSAVISILGMQPCEGTDVVQNNSRSHTCLLSGVFIGNVKVLVRLSFGISGPKEVAMKLAVRSDDPEVSDRIHEIVANG
;
A
#
# COMPACT_ATOMS: atom_id res chain seq x y z
N VAL A 1 24.19 3.22 -40.03
CA VAL A 1 23.84 4.57 -40.55
C VAL A 1 25.11 5.36 -40.73
N ASP A 2 25.33 5.92 -41.92
CA ASP A 2 26.45 6.84 -42.16
C ASP A 2 26.19 8.16 -41.43
N SER A 3 27.15 8.64 -40.65
CA SER A 3 26.98 9.82 -39.80
C SER A 3 27.05 11.16 -40.54
N SER A 4 27.42 11.16 -41.83
CA SER A 4 27.51 12.35 -42.67
C SER A 4 26.35 12.48 -43.66
N THR A 5 25.79 11.38 -44.14
CA THR A 5 24.63 11.36 -45.05
C THR A 5 23.31 10.98 -44.38
N GLY A 6 23.38 10.31 -43.22
CA GLY A 6 22.21 9.78 -42.52
C GLY A 6 21.59 8.54 -43.18
N GLU A 7 22.20 8.01 -44.24
CA GLU A 7 21.70 6.84 -44.95
C GLU A 7 21.96 5.57 -44.11
N ALA A 8 20.91 4.79 -43.89
CA ALA A 8 21.03 3.46 -43.30
C ALA A 8 21.44 2.46 -44.38
N GLU A 9 22.28 1.49 -44.01
CA GLU A 9 22.53 0.33 -44.88
C GLU A 9 21.27 -0.56 -44.88
N ASP A 10 20.94 -1.14 -46.03
CA ASP A 10 19.70 -1.90 -46.23
C ASP A 10 19.73 -3.26 -45.49
N ASP A 11 20.94 -3.75 -45.18
CA ASP A 11 21.17 -4.99 -44.44
C ASP A 11 21.53 -4.69 -42.97
N GLY A 12 20.53 -4.80 -42.09
CA GLY A 12 20.72 -4.73 -40.63
C GLY A 12 21.17 -6.05 -40.02
N VAL A 13 21.74 -5.99 -38.81
CA VAL A 13 22.05 -7.17 -37.97
C VAL A 13 21.18 -7.10 -36.72
N GLU A 14 20.61 -8.23 -36.30
CA GLU A 14 19.90 -8.34 -35.03
C GLU A 14 20.89 -8.18 -33.86
N ASP A 15 20.55 -7.31 -32.90
CA ASP A 15 21.36 -7.02 -31.73
C ASP A 15 20.46 -6.92 -30.49
N GLU A 16 20.98 -7.31 -29.33
CA GLU A 16 20.25 -7.35 -28.07
C GLU A 16 21.03 -6.59 -26.99
N TYR A 17 20.32 -5.78 -26.21
CA TYR A 17 20.89 -4.99 -25.11
C TYR A 17 20.24 -5.40 -23.80
N GLN A 18 21.06 -5.77 -22.83
CA GLN A 18 20.57 -6.05 -21.48
C GLN A 18 20.02 -4.76 -20.84
N LEU A 19 18.81 -4.85 -20.30
CA LEU A 19 18.16 -3.79 -19.54
C LEU A 19 18.31 -4.02 -18.04
N GLU A 20 17.98 -2.98 -17.26
CA GLU A 20 17.88 -3.07 -15.81
C GLU A 20 16.68 -3.93 -15.38
N ASP A 21 16.77 -4.52 -14.19
CA ASP A 21 15.66 -5.25 -13.60
C ASP A 21 14.51 -4.28 -13.29
N PHE A 22 13.30 -4.70 -13.65
CA PHE A 22 12.08 -3.96 -13.34
C PHE A 22 11.22 -4.80 -12.39
N GLU A 23 10.87 -4.21 -11.25
CA GLU A 23 10.03 -4.85 -10.24
C GLU A 23 8.61 -4.29 -10.29
N ILE A 24 7.63 -5.19 -10.18
CA ILE A 24 6.23 -4.82 -9.97
C ILE A 24 5.89 -5.12 -8.52
N ILE A 25 5.44 -4.10 -7.80
CA ILE A 25 5.07 -4.20 -6.39
C ILE A 25 3.56 -4.08 -6.21
N SER A 26 3.05 -4.46 -5.04
CA SER A 26 1.63 -4.34 -4.67
C SER A 26 1.08 -2.92 -4.85
N ALA A 27 1.90 -1.91 -4.54
CA ALA A 27 1.54 -0.51 -4.67
C ALA A 27 1.25 -0.08 -6.12
N ASP A 28 1.77 -0.78 -7.14
CA ASP A 28 1.52 -0.44 -8.55
C ASP A 28 0.07 -0.74 -8.97
N TYR A 29 -0.61 -1.62 -8.24
CA TYR A 29 -2.03 -1.94 -8.43
C TYR A 29 -2.97 -1.01 -7.63
N MET A 30 -2.41 -0.05 -6.89
CA MET A 30 -3.16 0.83 -5.99
C MET A 30 -3.08 2.29 -6.43
N LEU A 31 -4.24 2.89 -6.72
CA LEU A 31 -4.34 4.33 -6.92
C LEU A 31 -4.58 5.02 -5.58
N LYS A 32 -3.70 5.98 -5.23
CA LYS A 32 -3.85 6.85 -4.05
C LYS A 32 -4.99 7.83 -4.29
N VAL A 33 -6.07 7.71 -3.51
CA VAL A 33 -7.24 8.61 -3.59
C VAL A 33 -7.55 9.11 -2.20
N GLY A 34 -7.52 10.42 -1.99
CA GLY A 34 -7.86 11.03 -0.70
C GLY A 34 -9.36 11.07 -0.44
N VAL A 35 -9.74 10.82 0.80
CA VAL A 35 -11.12 10.97 1.29
C VAL A 35 -11.16 12.07 2.35
N SER A 36 -12.06 13.05 2.17
CA SER A 36 -12.16 14.22 3.05
C SER A 36 -12.87 13.95 4.38
N ASN A 37 -13.75 12.94 4.41
CA ASN A 37 -14.41 12.45 5.62
C ASN A 37 -14.36 10.93 5.60
N PHE A 38 -13.30 10.37 6.16
CA PHE A 38 -13.04 8.93 6.13
C PHE A 38 -14.17 8.17 6.82
N ARG A 39 -14.65 8.69 7.95
CA ARG A 39 -15.74 8.07 8.72
C ARG A 39 -17.00 7.90 7.90
N ASN A 40 -17.44 8.95 7.19
CA ASN A 40 -18.63 8.88 6.34
C ASN A 40 -18.44 7.86 5.21
N ALA A 41 -17.29 7.89 4.52
CA ALA A 41 -17.00 6.92 3.47
C ALA A 41 -17.00 5.49 4.01
N TRP A 42 -16.40 5.27 5.18
CA TRP A 42 -16.37 3.97 5.85
C TRP A 42 -17.76 3.46 6.24
N GLU A 43 -18.58 4.31 6.86
CA GLU A 43 -19.96 3.99 7.26
C GLU A 43 -20.90 3.81 6.05
N SER A 44 -20.54 4.35 4.88
CA SER A 44 -21.30 4.17 3.64
C SER A 44 -21.04 2.83 2.94
N MET A 45 -19.93 2.15 3.27
CA MET A 45 -19.64 0.80 2.78
C MET A 45 -20.40 -0.24 3.59
N ASP A 46 -20.65 -1.41 2.97
CA ASP A 46 -21.30 -2.53 3.63
C ASP A 46 -20.50 -2.97 4.88
N PRO A 47 -21.09 -2.95 6.08
CA PRO A 47 -20.43 -3.45 7.29
C PRO A 47 -20.03 -4.92 7.21
N GLU A 48 -20.75 -5.74 6.44
CA GLU A 48 -20.47 -7.17 6.29
C GLU A 48 -19.26 -7.44 5.37
N SER A 49 -18.80 -6.44 4.60
CA SER A 49 -17.56 -6.54 3.83
C SER A 49 -16.31 -6.22 4.66
N GLU A 50 -16.47 -5.94 5.96
CA GLU A 50 -15.35 -5.70 6.86
C GLU A 50 -14.56 -6.99 7.13
N ARG A 51 -13.37 -7.08 6.56
CA ARG A 51 -12.39 -8.11 6.90
C ARG A 51 -11.41 -7.57 7.94
N VAL A 52 -11.14 -8.36 8.97
CA VAL A 52 -10.28 -7.94 10.10
C VAL A 52 -9.31 -9.05 10.47
N ASP A 53 -8.05 -8.70 10.65
CA ASP A 53 -7.00 -9.61 11.13
C ASP A 53 -5.91 -8.88 11.92
N GLU A 54 -5.09 -9.62 12.66
CA GLU A 54 -4.00 -9.09 13.47
C GLU A 54 -2.64 -9.62 13.00
N TYR A 55 -1.67 -8.70 12.87
CA TYR A 55 -0.34 -8.99 12.35
C TYR A 55 0.72 -8.52 13.34
N GLY A 56 1.67 -9.41 13.63
CA GLY A 56 2.90 -9.04 14.35
C GLY A 56 3.92 -8.47 13.36
N LEU A 57 4.29 -7.21 13.52
CA LEU A 57 5.34 -6.59 12.69
C LEU A 57 6.75 -6.89 13.25
N GLY A 58 6.84 -7.37 14.49
CA GLY A 58 8.10 -7.66 15.16
C GLY A 58 8.76 -6.41 15.74
N VAL A 59 10.08 -6.45 15.91
CA VAL A 59 10.83 -5.33 16.50
C VAL A 59 10.95 -4.19 15.48
N ARG A 60 10.61 -2.96 15.91
CA ARG A 60 10.76 -1.72 15.11
C ARG A 60 11.43 -0.63 15.93
N GLU A 61 12.05 0.34 15.28
CA GLU A 61 12.68 1.47 15.96
C GLU A 61 11.63 2.41 16.56
N SER A 62 10.50 2.58 15.86
CA SER A 62 9.38 3.40 16.32
C SER A 62 8.04 2.97 15.70
N LEU A 63 6.93 3.42 16.29
CA LEU A 63 5.61 3.29 15.66
C LEU A 63 5.52 4.08 14.35
N ALA A 64 6.22 5.21 14.23
CA ALA A 64 6.23 6.04 13.01
C ALA A 64 6.83 5.29 11.81
N GLU A 65 7.90 4.55 12.06
CA GLU A 65 8.52 3.67 11.06
C GLU A 65 7.55 2.56 10.64
N ALA A 66 6.92 1.88 11.60
CA ALA A 66 5.95 0.82 11.31
C ALA A 66 4.76 1.32 10.47
N VAL A 67 4.21 2.48 10.83
CA VAL A 67 3.13 3.14 10.08
C VAL A 67 3.60 3.47 8.65
N SER A 68 4.76 4.09 8.49
CA SER A 68 5.30 4.47 7.18
C SER A 68 5.56 3.25 6.29
N ALA A 69 6.08 2.17 6.85
CA ALA A 69 6.33 0.93 6.12
C ALA A 69 5.02 0.33 5.57
N VAL A 70 3.98 0.21 6.40
CA VAL A 70 2.69 -0.35 5.98
C VAL A 70 2.01 0.55 4.93
N ILE A 71 2.09 1.88 5.07
CA ILE A 71 1.58 2.81 4.05
C ILE A 71 2.31 2.58 2.71
N SER A 72 3.62 2.38 2.75
CA SER A 72 4.43 2.13 1.55
C SER A 72 4.08 0.79 0.88
N ILE A 73 3.95 -0.28 1.66
CA ILE A 73 3.59 -1.63 1.17
C ILE A 73 2.21 -1.61 0.49
N LEU A 74 1.23 -0.95 1.14
CA LEU A 74 -0.13 -0.88 0.62
C LEU A 74 -0.29 0.12 -0.54
N GLY A 75 0.60 1.10 -0.66
CA GLY A 75 0.52 2.13 -1.69
C GLY A 75 -0.70 3.03 -1.57
N MET A 76 -1.30 3.15 -0.38
CA MET A 76 -2.57 3.87 -0.17
C MET A 76 -2.35 5.32 0.31
N GLN A 77 -3.40 6.14 0.21
CA GLN A 77 -3.38 7.54 0.64
C GLN A 77 -3.74 7.64 2.14
N PRO A 78 -2.86 8.20 3.00
CA PRO A 78 -3.24 8.53 4.37
C PRO A 78 -4.29 9.65 4.38
N CYS A 79 -5.30 9.45 5.23
CA CYS A 79 -6.40 10.37 5.43
C CYS A 79 -6.21 11.16 6.72
N GLU A 80 -6.72 12.40 6.74
CA GLU A 80 -6.91 13.19 7.96
C GLU A 80 -5.64 13.41 8.81
N GLY A 81 -4.45 13.35 8.20
CA GLY A 81 -3.16 13.52 8.89
C GLY A 81 -2.78 12.34 9.81
N THR A 82 -3.42 11.18 9.62
CA THR A 82 -3.18 9.98 10.43
C THR A 82 -1.90 9.23 10.07
N ASP A 83 -1.10 9.75 9.15
CA ASP A 83 0.29 9.35 8.92
C ASP A 83 1.25 9.91 9.98
N VAL A 84 0.89 11.02 10.63
CA VAL A 84 1.72 11.65 11.66
C VAL A 84 1.52 10.98 13.01
N VAL A 85 2.51 10.20 13.44
CA VAL A 85 2.52 9.54 14.75
C VAL A 85 3.05 10.47 15.83
N GLN A 86 2.35 10.58 16.96
CA GLN A 86 2.81 11.36 18.10
C GLN A 86 4.02 10.71 18.78
N ASN A 87 5.02 11.54 19.13
CA ASN A 87 6.21 11.10 19.86
C ASN A 87 5.83 10.37 21.16
N ASN A 88 6.52 9.26 21.44
CA ASN A 88 6.31 8.42 22.63
C ASN A 88 4.92 7.76 22.75
N SER A 89 4.11 7.75 21.69
CA SER A 89 2.84 7.03 21.72
C SER A 89 3.06 5.52 21.85
N ARG A 90 2.17 4.83 22.58
CA ARG A 90 2.15 3.35 22.66
C ARG A 90 1.18 2.69 21.69
N SER A 91 0.35 3.50 21.03
CA SER A 91 -0.64 3.06 20.05
C SER A 91 -0.90 4.14 19.03
N HIS A 92 -1.26 3.78 17.81
CA HIS A 92 -1.59 4.74 16.76
C HIS A 92 -2.67 4.19 15.85
N THR A 93 -3.55 5.04 15.33
CA THR A 93 -4.52 4.64 14.32
C THR A 93 -4.22 5.39 13.02
N CYS A 94 -4.06 4.63 11.93
CA CYS A 94 -3.86 5.17 10.60
C CYS A 94 -5.05 4.82 9.71
N LEU A 95 -5.54 5.79 8.96
CA LEU A 95 -6.68 5.67 8.06
C LEU A 95 -6.17 5.80 6.63
N LEU A 96 -6.45 4.82 5.79
CA LEU A 96 -5.94 4.75 4.43
C LEU A 96 -7.06 4.55 3.42
N SER A 97 -6.98 5.24 2.30
CA SER A 97 -7.94 5.11 1.20
C SER A 97 -7.21 4.92 -0.13
N GLY A 98 -7.83 4.14 -1.01
CA GLY A 98 -7.31 3.88 -2.33
C GLY A 98 -8.35 3.27 -3.25
N VAL A 99 -7.97 3.15 -4.51
CA VAL A 99 -8.74 2.44 -5.53
C VAL A 99 -7.84 1.38 -6.12
N PHE A 100 -8.22 0.12 -5.91
CA PHE A 100 -7.51 -1.03 -6.47
C PHE A 100 -7.84 -1.18 -7.96
N ILE A 101 -6.98 -1.90 -8.68
CA ILE A 101 -7.20 -2.23 -10.09
C ILE A 101 -8.62 -2.80 -10.33
N GLY A 102 -9.24 -2.42 -11.45
CA GLY A 102 -10.66 -2.69 -11.68
C GLY A 102 -11.61 -1.63 -11.10
N ASN A 103 -11.08 -0.51 -10.60
CA ASN A 103 -11.84 0.62 -10.05
C ASN A 103 -12.61 0.26 -8.77
N VAL A 104 -12.04 -0.64 -7.95
CA VAL A 104 -12.63 -1.08 -6.69
C VAL A 104 -12.15 -0.18 -5.56
N LYS A 105 -13.06 0.49 -4.87
CA LYS A 105 -12.70 1.33 -3.72
C LYS A 105 -12.30 0.45 -2.54
N VAL A 106 -11.23 0.85 -1.87
CA VAL A 106 -10.73 0.17 -0.68
C VAL A 106 -10.47 1.21 0.39
N LEU A 107 -11.04 0.97 1.57
CA LEU A 107 -10.73 1.72 2.77
C LEU A 107 -10.09 0.78 3.78
N VAL A 108 -9.11 1.30 4.51
CA VAL A 108 -8.36 0.55 5.51
C VAL A 108 -8.26 1.34 6.81
N ARG A 109 -8.51 0.67 7.93
CA ARG A 109 -8.23 1.15 9.28
C ARG A 109 -7.15 0.29 9.90
N LEU A 110 -6.03 0.91 10.22
CA LEU A 110 -4.90 0.29 10.91
C LEU A 110 -4.88 0.74 12.35
N SER A 111 -4.80 -0.19 13.29
CA SER A 111 -4.57 0.12 14.71
C SER A 111 -3.28 -0.56 15.17
N PHE A 112 -2.25 0.26 15.40
CA PHE A 112 -0.94 -0.19 15.86
C PHE A 112 -0.86 -0.15 17.39
N GLY A 113 -0.12 -1.09 17.95
CA GLY A 113 0.16 -1.15 19.39
C GLY A 113 1.52 -1.78 19.68
N ILE A 114 2.13 -1.38 20.79
CA ILE A 114 3.38 -1.97 21.27
C ILE A 114 3.07 -3.13 22.23
N SER A 115 3.33 -4.38 21.80
CA SER A 115 3.02 -5.62 22.55
C SER A 115 4.12 -6.04 23.53
N GLY A 116 5.36 -5.59 23.33
CA GLY A 116 6.53 -5.94 24.14
C GLY A 116 7.63 -4.85 24.09
N PRO A 117 8.87 -5.12 24.54
CA PRO A 117 9.97 -4.18 24.40
C PRO A 117 10.29 -3.94 22.91
N LYS A 118 9.70 -2.88 22.34
CA LYS A 118 9.81 -2.50 20.91
C LYS A 118 9.15 -3.44 19.89
N GLU A 119 8.39 -4.43 20.34
CA GLU A 119 7.56 -5.24 19.44
C GLU A 119 6.29 -4.48 19.08
N VAL A 120 6.02 -4.37 17.78
CA VAL A 120 4.82 -3.73 17.25
C VAL A 120 3.89 -4.80 16.68
N ALA A 121 2.62 -4.71 17.05
CA ALA A 121 1.53 -5.44 16.42
C ALA A 121 0.58 -4.44 15.77
N MET A 122 -0.16 -4.87 14.76
CA MET A 122 -1.24 -4.10 14.19
C MET A 122 -2.48 -4.94 13.97
N LYS A 123 -3.64 -4.30 14.13
CA LYS A 123 -4.92 -4.77 13.64
C LYS A 123 -5.21 -4.08 12.32
N LEU A 124 -5.47 -4.87 11.28
CA LEU A 124 -5.84 -4.42 9.95
C LEU A 124 -7.34 -4.69 9.75
N ALA A 125 -8.12 -3.64 9.50
CA ALA A 125 -9.50 -3.76 9.08
C ALA A 125 -9.67 -3.16 7.68
N VAL A 126 -10.18 -3.93 6.74
CA VAL A 126 -10.36 -3.55 5.33
C VAL A 126 -11.85 -3.59 4.99
N ARG A 127 -12.31 -2.62 4.21
CA ARG A 127 -13.61 -2.66 3.53
C ARG A 127 -13.42 -2.37 2.04
N SER A 128 -14.09 -3.16 1.22
CA SER A 128 -14.15 -3.01 -0.23
C SER A 128 -15.55 -3.40 -0.73
N ASP A 129 -15.88 -2.95 -1.94
CA ASP A 129 -17.11 -3.40 -2.64
C ASP A 129 -16.97 -4.84 -3.19
N ASP A 130 -15.74 -5.37 -3.21
CA ASP A 130 -15.40 -6.73 -3.65
C ASP A 130 -14.61 -7.45 -2.54
N PRO A 131 -15.18 -8.51 -1.91
CA PRO A 131 -14.51 -9.26 -0.85
C PRO A 131 -13.16 -9.86 -1.26
N GLU A 132 -12.99 -10.23 -2.54
CA GLU A 132 -11.70 -10.76 -3.01
C GLU A 132 -10.61 -9.71 -2.91
N VAL A 133 -10.94 -8.43 -3.16
CA VAL A 133 -9.98 -7.33 -2.98
C VAL A 133 -9.60 -7.17 -1.51
N SER A 134 -10.55 -7.29 -0.58
CA SER A 134 -10.20 -7.29 0.85
C SER A 134 -9.21 -8.41 1.19
N ASP A 135 -9.44 -9.62 0.69
CA ASP A 135 -8.52 -10.75 0.88
C ASP A 135 -7.12 -10.46 0.29
N ARG A 136 -7.04 -9.88 -0.91
CA ARG A 136 -5.76 -9.46 -1.52
C ARG A 136 -5.00 -8.45 -0.68
N ILE A 137 -5.68 -7.48 -0.08
CA ILE A 137 -5.02 -6.50 0.81
C ILE A 137 -4.44 -7.19 2.06
N HIS A 138 -5.16 -8.16 2.63
CA HIS A 138 -4.65 -8.97 3.72
C HIS A 138 -3.44 -9.84 3.30
N GLU A 139 -3.47 -10.42 2.09
CA GLU A 139 -2.35 -11.18 1.53
C GLU A 139 -1.10 -10.32 1.30
N ILE A 140 -1.27 -9.09 0.81
CA ILE A 140 -0.16 -8.13 0.60
C ILE A 140 0.56 -7.86 1.91
N VAL A 141 -0.18 -7.65 2.99
CA VAL A 141 0.39 -7.40 4.31
C VAL A 141 1.04 -8.65 4.91
N ALA A 142 0.46 -9.83 4.68
CA ALA A 142 0.99 -11.08 5.20
C ALA A 142 2.32 -11.49 4.54
N ASN A 143 2.55 -11.08 3.29
CA ASN A 143 3.72 -11.44 2.50
C ASN A 143 4.76 -10.31 2.34
N GLY A 144 4.44 -9.10 2.84
CA GLY A 144 5.28 -7.90 2.74
C GLY A 144 6.25 -7.68 3.89
#